data_AF-A0A2G1Y3B9-F1
#
_entry.id   AF-A0A2G1Y3B9-F1
#
_cell.length_a   1.000
_cell.length_b   1.000
_cell.length_c   1.000
_cell.angle_alpha   90.00
_cell.angle_beta   90.00
_cell.angle_gamma   90.00
#
_symmetry.space_group_name_H-M   'P 1'
#
loop_
_entity.id
_entity.type
_entity.pdbx_description
1 polymer ?
#
loop_
_entity_poly.entity_id
_entity_poly.type
_entity_poly.pdbx_seq_one_letter_code
_entity_poly.pdbx_strand_id
1 'polypeptide(L)'
;MEVDIKTLMLLFFILFLMLSIWKIWAFLPNKRLKDDDKTQESEKKLMRLMLKVIEKKDTVPTVEELFLAMKKDKTFDSKLFWRFNSNRLKHLLNSYYINNPGTTSIKGISQKLALSL
;
A
#
# COMPACT_ATOMS: atom_id res chain seq x y z
N MET A 1 60.21 -8.13 4.68
CA MET A 1 59.40 -8.30 5.90
C MET A 1 58.83 -9.70 5.85
N GLU A 2 59.17 -10.54 6.83
CA GLU A 2 58.45 -11.78 7.05
C GLU A 2 57.04 -11.42 7.51
N VAL A 3 56.03 -11.86 6.76
CA VAL A 3 54.64 -11.63 7.12
C VAL A 3 54.28 -12.68 8.16
N ASP A 4 54.06 -12.26 9.40
CA ASP A 4 53.63 -13.16 10.47
C ASP A 4 52.26 -13.78 10.14
N ILE A 5 52.04 -15.01 10.58
CA ILE A 5 50.81 -15.77 10.34
C ILE A 5 49.60 -15.00 10.89
N LYS A 6 49.75 -14.31 12.04
CA LYS A 6 48.67 -13.49 12.63
C LYS A 6 48.28 -12.33 11.71
N THR A 7 49.27 -11.67 11.11
CA THR A 7 49.04 -10.60 10.14
C THR A 7 48.32 -11.12 8.90
N LEU A 8 48.70 -12.31 8.41
CA LEU A 8 48.05 -12.95 7.28
C LEU A 8 46.59 -13.33 7.59
N MET A 9 46.32 -13.91 8.77
CA MET A 9 44.96 -14.25 9.21
C MET A 9 44.08 -13.01 9.34
N LEU A 10 44.60 -11.92 9.91
CA LEU A 10 43.88 -10.65 10.02
C LEU A 10 43.53 -10.09 8.64
N LEU A 11 44.44 -10.17 7.69
CA LEU A 11 44.26 -9.66 6.33
C LEU A 11 43.17 -10.45 5.58
N PHE A 12 43.19 -11.79 5.67
CA PHE A 12 42.13 -12.63 5.13
C PHE A 12 40.79 -12.37 5.81
N PHE A 13 40.76 -12.22 7.13
CA PHE A 13 39.53 -11.91 7.84
C PHE A 13 38.88 -10.61 7.35
N ILE A 14 39.66 -9.54 7.23
CA ILE A 14 39.17 -8.25 6.71
C ILE A 14 38.68 -8.40 5.27
N LEU A 15 39.42 -9.14 4.43
CA LEU A 15 39.04 -9.36 3.04
C LEU A 15 37.71 -10.12 2.93
N PHE A 16 37.54 -11.22 3.67
CA PHE A 16 36.28 -11.96 3.68
C PHE A 16 35.13 -11.16 4.29
N LEU A 17 35.40 -10.35 5.32
CA LEU A 17 34.40 -9.46 5.91
C LEU A 17 33.88 -8.45 4.88
N MET A 18 34.77 -7.77 4.16
CA MET A 18 34.40 -6.82 3.11
C MET A 18 33.59 -7.49 2.00
N LEU A 19 34.00 -8.68 1.55
CA LEU A 19 33.26 -9.45 0.55
C LEU A 19 31.87 -9.86 1.05
N SER A 20 31.74 -10.24 2.31
CA SER A 20 30.44 -10.61 2.90
C SER A 20 29.48 -9.43 2.99
N ILE A 21 29.96 -8.25 3.42
CA ILE A 21 29.16 -7.02 3.50
C ILE A 21 28.71 -6.61 2.10
N TRP A 22 29.62 -6.63 1.12
CA TRP A 22 29.26 -6.33 -0.27
C TRP A 22 28.20 -7.28 -0.82
N LYS A 23 28.34 -8.58 -0.56
CA LYS A 23 27.35 -9.58 -0.96
C LYS A 23 25.99 -9.28 -0.31
N ILE A 24 25.94 -9.06 1.00
CA ILE A 24 24.69 -8.70 1.70
C ILE A 24 24.06 -7.45 1.09
N TRP A 25 24.86 -6.41 0.82
CA TRP A 25 24.39 -5.17 0.20
C TRP A 25 23.85 -5.37 -1.22
N ALA A 26 24.50 -6.21 -2.02
CA ALA A 26 24.05 -6.54 -3.37
C ALA A 26 22.77 -7.40 -3.39
N PHE A 27 22.55 -8.23 -2.37
CA PHE A 27 21.35 -9.07 -2.23
C PHE A 27 20.20 -8.41 -1.48
N LEU A 28 20.43 -7.28 -0.80
CA LEU A 28 19.38 -6.51 -0.15
C LEU A 28 18.48 -5.89 -1.23
N PRO A 29 17.17 -6.22 -1.26
CA PRO A 29 16.27 -5.65 -2.24
C PRO A 29 16.05 -4.16 -1.95
N ASN A 30 16.73 -3.31 -2.72
CA ASN A 30 16.64 -1.85 -2.61
C ASN A 30 15.49 -1.25 -3.43
N LYS A 31 14.71 -2.08 -4.12
CA LYS A 31 13.57 -1.66 -4.94
C LYS A 31 12.28 -2.11 -4.30
N ARG A 32 11.31 -1.19 -4.20
CA ARG A 32 9.94 -1.53 -3.81
C ARG A 32 9.36 -2.50 -4.84
N LEU A 33 8.51 -3.40 -4.37
CA LEU A 33 7.75 -4.29 -5.25
C LEU A 33 6.90 -3.45 -6.20
N LYS A 34 6.92 -3.77 -7.49
CA LYS A 34 6.18 -3.01 -8.51
C LYS A 34 4.67 -3.11 -8.33
N ASP A 35 4.20 -4.18 -7.71
CA ASP A 35 2.82 -4.50 -7.39
C ASP A 35 2.48 -4.20 -5.91
N ASP A 36 3.27 -3.34 -5.26
CA ASP A 36 3.00 -2.97 -3.86
C ASP A 36 1.70 -2.17 -3.75
N ASP A 37 0.66 -2.87 -3.33
CA ASP A 37 -0.66 -2.33 -3.11
C ASP A 37 -0.75 -1.49 -1.83
N LYS A 38 0.34 -1.40 -1.03
CA LYS A 38 0.41 -0.63 0.22
C LYS A 38 1.14 0.71 0.10
N THR A 39 1.50 1.15 -1.11
CA THR A 39 2.05 2.50 -1.28
C THR A 39 0.98 3.57 -1.02
N GLN A 40 1.40 4.77 -0.60
CA GLN A 40 0.49 5.91 -0.42
C GLN A 40 -0.27 6.26 -1.71
N GLU A 41 0.35 6.07 -2.87
CA GLU A 41 -0.27 6.32 -4.16
C GLU A 41 -1.37 5.29 -4.46
N SER A 42 -1.07 4.00 -4.25
CA SER A 42 -2.05 2.90 -4.37
C SER A 42 -3.25 3.12 -3.44
N GLU A 43 -3.01 3.55 -2.21
CA GLU A 43 -4.08 3.84 -1.24
C GLU A 43 -4.94 5.03 -1.68
N LYS A 44 -4.33 6.12 -2.15
CA LYS A 44 -5.06 7.28 -2.71
C LYS A 44 -5.88 6.88 -3.94
N LYS A 45 -5.34 6.04 -4.82
CA LYS A 45 -6.05 5.54 -6.00
C LYS A 45 -7.28 4.71 -5.60
N LEU A 46 -7.13 3.82 -4.62
CA LEU A 46 -8.23 3.02 -4.09
C LEU A 46 -9.29 3.87 -3.36
N MET A 47 -8.85 4.90 -2.62
CA MET A 47 -9.74 5.87 -1.97
C MET A 47 -10.57 6.64 -3.00
N ARG A 48 -9.94 7.16 -4.07
CA ARG A 48 -10.65 7.85 -5.15
C ARG A 48 -11.67 6.95 -5.82
N LEU A 49 -11.34 5.68 -6.04
CA LEU A 49 -12.28 4.70 -6.59
C LEU A 49 -13.49 4.51 -5.66
N MET A 50 -13.26 4.36 -4.37
CA MET A 50 -14.33 4.22 -3.38
C MET A 50 -15.28 5.42 -3.42
N LEU A 51 -14.75 6.65 -3.38
CA LEU A 51 -15.55 7.87 -3.42
C LEU A 51 -16.34 7.99 -4.72
N LYS A 52 -15.70 7.74 -5.86
CA LYS A 52 -16.34 7.74 -7.18
C LYS A 52 -17.49 6.73 -7.27
N VAL A 53 -17.32 5.55 -6.69
CA VAL A 53 -18.37 4.52 -6.67
C VAL A 53 -19.54 4.92 -5.77
N ILE A 54 -19.26 5.57 -4.64
CA ILE A 54 -20.30 6.13 -3.75
C ILE A 54 -21.05 7.28 -4.45
N GLU A 55 -20.34 8.16 -5.14
CA GLU A 55 -20.92 9.31 -5.87
C GLU A 55 -21.85 8.88 -7.00
N LYS A 56 -21.49 7.82 -7.74
CA LYS A 56 -22.29 7.29 -8.85
C LYS A 56 -23.55 6.53 -8.43
N LYS A 57 -23.70 6.22 -7.15
CA LYS A 57 -24.81 5.43 -6.63
C LYS A 57 -25.92 6.36 -6.16
N ASP A 58 -27.11 6.19 -6.72
CA ASP A 58 -28.30 6.97 -6.32
C ASP A 58 -28.74 6.70 -4.87
N THR A 59 -28.42 5.51 -4.35
CA THR A 59 -28.72 5.10 -2.98
C THR A 59 -27.46 4.82 -2.20
N VAL A 60 -27.48 5.11 -0.90
CA VAL A 60 -26.35 4.84 0.01
C VAL A 60 -26.09 3.33 0.05
N PRO A 61 -24.94 2.84 -0.44
CA PRO A 61 -24.69 1.41 -0.50
C PRO A 61 -24.30 0.87 0.88
N THR A 62 -24.60 -0.41 1.12
CA THR A 62 -24.00 -1.15 2.23
C THR A 62 -22.50 -1.38 1.98
N VAL A 63 -21.74 -1.79 3.00
CA VAL A 63 -20.30 -2.10 2.85
C VAL A 63 -20.08 -3.21 1.82
N GLU A 64 -20.96 -4.21 1.78
CA GLU A 64 -20.88 -5.34 0.85
C GLU A 64 -21.22 -4.91 -0.58
N GLU A 65 -22.26 -4.11 -0.75
CA GLU A 65 -22.62 -3.56 -2.05
C GLU A 65 -21.54 -2.64 -2.60
N LEU A 66 -20.93 -1.81 -1.75
CA LEU A 66 -19.82 -0.94 -2.11
C LEU A 66 -18.61 -1.77 -2.53
N PHE A 67 -18.29 -2.84 -1.78
CA PHE A 67 -17.20 -3.75 -2.12
C PHE A 67 -17.40 -4.39 -3.50
N LEU A 68 -18.60 -4.91 -3.77
CA LEU A 68 -18.94 -5.50 -5.07
C LEU A 68 -18.92 -4.46 -6.19
N ALA A 69 -19.44 -3.26 -5.93
CA ALA A 69 -19.46 -2.17 -6.90
C ALA A 69 -18.04 -1.70 -7.24
N MET A 70 -17.14 -1.59 -6.26
CA MET A 70 -15.73 -1.26 -6.49
C MET A 70 -15.04 -2.32 -7.34
N LYS A 71 -15.26 -3.62 -7.07
CA LYS A 71 -14.67 -4.70 -7.89
C LYS A 71 -15.20 -4.73 -9.33
N LYS A 72 -16.44 -4.28 -9.55
CA LYS A 72 -17.08 -4.23 -10.87
C LYS A 72 -16.77 -2.95 -11.65
N ASP A 73 -16.27 -1.90 -11.00
CA ASP A 73 -15.96 -0.64 -11.68
C ASP A 73 -14.80 -0.83 -12.67
N LYS A 74 -14.95 -0.29 -13.88
CA LYS A 74 -13.97 -0.42 -14.97
C LYS A 74 -12.58 0.14 -14.63
N THR A 75 -12.49 1.01 -13.63
CA THR A 75 -11.23 1.62 -13.18
C THR A 75 -10.56 0.86 -12.03
N PHE A 76 -11.16 -0.25 -11.58
CA PHE A 76 -10.54 -1.15 -10.62
C PHE A 76 -9.41 -1.95 -11.27
N ASP A 77 -8.21 -1.76 -10.76
CA ASP A 77 -7.01 -2.44 -11.21
C ASP A 77 -6.83 -3.75 -10.42
N SER A 78 -7.33 -4.85 -10.96
CA SER A 78 -7.30 -6.16 -10.27
C SER A 78 -5.88 -6.70 -10.07
N LYS A 79 -4.93 -6.30 -10.91
CA LYS A 79 -3.51 -6.68 -10.77
C LYS A 79 -2.86 -5.93 -9.62
N LEU A 80 -3.07 -4.61 -9.56
CA LEU A 80 -2.55 -3.79 -8.47
C LEU A 80 -3.24 -4.09 -7.14
N PHE A 81 -4.55 -4.33 -7.13
CA PHE A 81 -5.35 -4.52 -5.92
C PHE A 81 -5.76 -5.98 -5.69
N TRP A 82 -4.86 -6.92 -5.97
CA TRP A 82 -5.15 -8.36 -5.87
C TRP A 82 -5.52 -8.82 -4.45
N ARG A 83 -5.06 -8.12 -3.41
CA ARG A 83 -5.41 -8.38 -2.00
C ARG A 83 -6.67 -7.66 -1.52
N PHE A 84 -7.42 -7.00 -2.40
CA PHE A 84 -8.59 -6.22 -1.99
C PHE A 84 -9.74 -7.12 -1.52
N ASN A 85 -10.12 -6.94 -0.25
CA ASN A 85 -11.18 -7.67 0.44
C ASN A 85 -12.07 -6.72 1.28
N SER A 86 -13.13 -7.26 1.87
CA SER A 86 -14.09 -6.48 2.67
C SER A 86 -13.44 -5.81 3.88
N ASN A 87 -12.50 -6.47 4.56
CA ASN A 87 -11.76 -5.88 5.68
C ASN A 87 -10.92 -4.69 5.23
N ARG A 88 -10.27 -4.78 4.06
CA ARG A 88 -9.51 -3.68 3.49
C ARG A 88 -10.39 -2.49 3.13
N LEU A 89 -11.60 -2.73 2.63
CA LEU A 89 -12.58 -1.66 2.44
C LEU A 89 -12.97 -1.00 3.77
N LYS A 90 -13.23 -1.79 4.84
CA LYS A 90 -13.53 -1.24 6.17
C LYS A 90 -12.39 -0.37 6.70
N HIS A 91 -11.14 -0.83 6.53
CA HIS A 91 -9.96 -0.02 6.88
C HIS A 91 -9.90 1.28 6.07
N LEU A 92 -10.14 1.22 4.76
CA LEU A 92 -10.15 2.40 3.90
C LEU A 92 -11.23 3.41 4.33
N LEU A 93 -12.44 2.94 4.65
CA LEU A 93 -13.51 3.78 5.18
C LEU A 93 -13.12 4.42 6.52
N ASN A 94 -12.54 3.64 7.44
CA ASN A 94 -12.06 4.17 8.72
C ASN A 94 -10.98 5.24 8.53
N SER A 95 -10.00 4.99 7.64
CA SER A 95 -9.00 5.99 7.28
C SER A 95 -9.64 7.27 6.72
N TYR A 96 -10.71 7.15 5.94
CA TYR A 96 -11.44 8.32 5.46
C TYR A 96 -12.11 9.09 6.61
N TYR A 97 -12.81 8.39 7.52
CA TYR A 97 -13.51 9.00 8.65
C TYR A 97 -12.58 9.73 9.61
N ILE A 98 -11.40 9.14 9.90
CA ILE A 98 -10.38 9.77 10.75
C ILE A 98 -9.92 11.10 10.15
N ASN A 99 -9.73 11.15 8.82
CA ASN A 99 -9.29 12.35 8.12
C ASN A 99 -10.43 13.34 7.82
N ASN A 100 -11.69 12.96 8.07
CA ASN A 100 -12.87 13.75 7.77
C ASN A 100 -13.85 13.68 8.96
N PRO A 101 -13.63 14.46 10.03
CA PRO A 101 -14.39 14.36 11.28
C PRO A 101 -15.91 14.62 11.14
N GLY A 102 -16.36 15.23 10.03
CA GLY A 102 -17.78 15.40 9.71
C GLY A 102 -18.45 14.20 9.02
N THR A 103 -17.71 13.13 8.75
CA THR A 103 -18.24 11.92 8.11
C THR A 103 -17.89 10.68 8.93
N THR A 104 -18.90 10.04 9.50
CA THR A 104 -18.76 8.83 10.33
C THR A 104 -19.41 7.59 9.70
N SER A 105 -20.04 7.76 8.55
CA SER A 105 -20.76 6.71 7.82
C SER A 105 -20.69 6.94 6.32
N ILE A 106 -20.95 5.88 5.54
CA ILE A 106 -21.04 5.96 4.07
C ILE A 106 -22.10 7.00 3.65
N LYS A 107 -23.20 7.10 4.40
CA LYS A 107 -24.22 8.14 4.21
C LYS A 107 -23.62 9.55 4.37
N GLY A 108 -22.81 9.77 5.39
CA GLY A 108 -22.11 11.04 5.59
C GLY A 108 -21.15 11.36 4.43
N ILE A 109 -20.46 10.35 3.89
CA ILE A 109 -19.62 10.53 2.68
C ILE A 109 -20.48 10.98 1.50
N SER A 110 -21.58 10.27 1.21
CA SER A 110 -22.50 10.58 0.11
C SER A 110 -23.10 11.99 0.23
N GLN A 111 -23.54 12.38 1.42
CA GLN A 111 -24.05 13.73 1.69
C GLN A 111 -22.98 14.81 1.49
N LYS A 112 -21.75 14.57 1.97
CA LYS A 112 -20.62 15.49 1.80
C LYS A 112 -20.25 15.66 0.32
N LEU A 113 -20.29 14.60 -0.47
CA LEU A 113 -20.03 14.65 -1.91
C LEU A 113 -21.13 15.42 -2.65
N ALA A 114 -22.40 15.21 -2.28
CA ALA A 114 -23.53 15.96 -2.84
C ALA A 114 -23.46 17.47 -2.56
N LEU A 115 -22.89 17.88 -1.42
CA LEU A 115 -22.68 19.28 -1.04
C LEU A 115 -21.46 19.93 -1.70
N SER A 116 -20.61 19.15 -2.38
CA SER A 116 -19.40 19.65 -3.06
C SER A 116 -19.60 19.92 -4.56
N LEU A 117 -20.83 19.78 -5.06
CA LEU A 117 -21.33 20.19 -6.38
C LEU A 117 -21.97 21.57 -6.30
#